data_AF-A0A969LLF9-F1
#
_entry.id   AF-A0A969LLF9-F1
#
_cell.length_a   1.000
_cell.length_b   1.000
_cell.length_c   1.000
_cell.angle_alpha   90.00
_cell.angle_beta   90.00
_cell.angle_gamma   90.00
#
_symmetry.space_group_name_H-M   'P 1'
#
loop_
_entity.id
_entity.type
_entity.pdbx_description
1 polymer ?
#
loop_
_entity_poly.entity_id
_entity_poly.type
_entity_poly.pdbx_seq_one_letter_code
_entity_poly.pdbx_strand_id
1 'polypeptide(L)'
;MAPEQEMPRSILIVGGGSAGWITANVLNALLGKEHGVEIALVESPNIPIVGVGEATVPSIRRTLQTIGTPERDFMRATDATFKSLIRFVDWNIGQVFDHPFDRRVRPESDAAVDAWLEAGLPQNTFAKAVSLLSNLADANHAPKAVGWPDYASTFPYAYHLDAVKLASFLSRWGVANGIRHSLANVTNVAIDEAGFIDCVQTDVGEALTADLYVDCTGFRARLIGEALNVRARGFSDKILCDRAVTMRVPYEVCAPPRIRPYTLSTRAGRVGFGTSICVTDAAWVTCIPAATLAMKMPKEN
;
A
#
# COMPACT_ATOMS: atom_id res chain seq x y z
N MET A 1 -33.27 24.28 -5.99
CA MET A 1 -32.20 24.38 -4.98
C MET A 1 -31.49 23.05 -4.97
N ALA A 2 -30.16 23.02 -5.10
CA ALA A 2 -29.43 21.78 -4.80
C ALA A 2 -29.76 21.42 -3.34
N PRO A 3 -30.08 20.15 -3.04
CA PRO A 3 -30.30 19.76 -1.65
C PRO A 3 -29.08 20.16 -0.83
N GLU A 4 -29.33 20.75 0.34
CA GLU A 4 -28.29 21.08 1.31
C GLU A 4 -27.53 19.78 1.60
N GLN A 5 -26.23 19.74 1.30
CA GLN A 5 -25.43 18.53 1.49
C GLN A 5 -25.20 18.33 2.98
N GLU A 6 -26.14 17.66 3.64
CA GLU A 6 -25.99 17.23 5.02
C GLU A 6 -24.91 16.14 5.13
N MET A 7 -24.16 16.19 6.24
CA MET A 7 -23.15 15.19 6.57
C MET A 7 -23.82 13.82 6.80
N PRO A 8 -23.28 12.71 6.24
CA PRO A 8 -23.85 11.39 6.47
C PRO A 8 -23.78 11.04 7.96
N ARG A 9 -24.85 10.43 8.49
CA ARG A 9 -24.89 9.94 9.88
C ARG A 9 -24.28 8.54 10.00
N SER A 10 -24.24 7.79 8.90
CA SER A 10 -23.73 6.43 8.85
C SER A 10 -22.95 6.16 7.57
N ILE A 11 -21.85 5.40 7.69
CA ILE A 11 -21.01 4.97 6.57
C ILE A 11 -20.76 3.46 6.68
N LEU A 12 -21.09 2.72 5.62
CA LEU A 12 -20.81 1.29 5.50
C LEU A 12 -19.65 1.04 4.53
N ILE A 13 -18.57 0.46 5.03
CA ILE A 13 -17.45 -0.03 4.24
C ILE A 13 -17.66 -1.50 3.92
N VAL A 14 -17.53 -1.89 2.65
CA VAL A 14 -17.72 -3.27 2.19
C VAL A 14 -16.40 -3.87 1.72
N GLY A 15 -15.86 -4.82 2.50
CA GLY A 15 -14.59 -5.52 2.27
C GLY A 15 -13.52 -5.15 3.31
N GLY A 16 -12.89 -6.14 3.95
CA GLY A 16 -11.97 -5.96 5.08
C GLY A 16 -10.49 -6.30 4.80
N GLY A 17 -10.02 -6.01 3.58
CA GLY A 17 -8.59 -5.93 3.32
C GLY A 17 -7.95 -4.66 3.91
N SER A 18 -6.67 -4.43 3.60
CA SER A 18 -5.95 -3.21 3.99
C SER A 18 -6.73 -1.94 3.60
N ALA A 19 -7.32 -1.91 2.39
CA ALA A 19 -8.11 -0.77 1.93
C ALA A 19 -9.32 -0.48 2.83
N GLY A 20 -10.10 -1.50 3.18
CA GLY A 20 -11.28 -1.35 4.02
C GLY A 20 -10.95 -0.91 5.43
N TRP A 21 -9.99 -1.59 6.07
CA TRP A 21 -9.62 -1.26 7.44
C TRP A 21 -8.87 0.07 7.58
N ILE A 22 -8.05 0.48 6.60
CA ILE A 22 -7.49 1.85 6.58
C ILE A 22 -8.63 2.87 6.47
N THR A 23 -9.56 2.65 5.53
CA THR A 23 -10.68 3.57 5.29
C THR A 23 -11.55 3.73 6.53
N ALA A 24 -12.03 2.62 7.11
CA ALA A 24 -12.89 2.64 8.28
C ALA A 24 -12.21 3.34 9.47
N ASN A 25 -10.92 3.07 9.70
CA ASN A 25 -10.19 3.70 10.80
C ASN A 25 -9.93 5.20 10.58
N VAL A 26 -9.61 5.63 9.36
CA VAL A 26 -9.46 7.06 9.04
C VAL A 26 -10.79 7.79 9.18
N LEU A 27 -11.88 7.24 8.64
CA LEU A 27 -13.21 7.84 8.76
C LEU A 27 -13.69 7.87 10.21
N ASN A 28 -13.42 6.83 11.00
CA ASN A 28 -13.78 6.83 12.42
C ASN A 28 -12.98 7.90 13.20
N ALA A 29 -11.70 8.08 12.88
CA ALA A 29 -10.89 9.11 13.51
C ALA A 29 -11.35 10.53 13.17
N LEU A 30 -11.70 10.79 11.90
CA LEU A 30 -12.05 12.13 11.42
C LEU A 30 -13.54 12.47 11.60
N LEU A 31 -14.43 11.49 11.46
CA LEU A 31 -15.88 11.72 11.44
C LEU A 31 -16.59 11.04 12.61
N GLY A 32 -16.21 9.81 12.95
CA GLY A 32 -16.84 9.08 14.05
C GLY A 32 -16.63 9.76 15.39
N LYS A 33 -15.38 10.07 15.72
CA LYS A 33 -15.01 10.69 17.00
C LYS A 33 -15.36 12.17 17.09
N GLU A 34 -15.24 12.93 16.00
CA GLU A 34 -15.45 14.39 16.01
C GLU A 34 -16.90 14.79 15.72
N HIS A 35 -17.62 13.99 14.93
CA HIS A 35 -18.96 14.34 14.42
C HIS A 35 -20.05 13.30 14.73
N GLY A 36 -19.71 12.18 15.40
CA GLY A 36 -20.68 11.16 15.80
C GLY A 36 -21.20 10.31 14.65
N VAL A 37 -20.49 10.25 13.53
CA VAL A 37 -20.86 9.42 12.36
C VAL A 37 -20.64 7.95 12.68
N GLU A 38 -21.65 7.11 12.50
CA GLU A 38 -21.54 5.67 12.70
C GLU A 38 -20.71 5.03 11.57
N ILE A 39 -19.60 4.39 11.93
CA ILE A 39 -18.75 3.67 10.97
C ILE A 39 -18.96 2.17 11.14
N ALA A 40 -19.38 1.51 10.07
CA ALA A 40 -19.54 0.07 10.01
C ALA A 40 -18.68 -0.53 8.88
N LEU A 41 -18.18 -1.75 9.09
CA LEU A 41 -17.48 -2.52 8.07
C LEU A 41 -18.03 -3.94 8.03
N VAL A 42 -18.32 -4.43 6.82
CA VAL A 42 -18.65 -5.84 6.58
C VAL A 42 -17.53 -6.49 5.77
N GLU A 43 -17.04 -7.65 6.23
CA GLU A 43 -16.07 -8.45 5.48
C GLU A 43 -16.45 -9.93 5.44
N SER A 44 -16.05 -10.59 4.36
CA SER A 44 -16.31 -12.00 4.17
C SER A 44 -15.34 -12.84 5.00
N PRO A 45 -15.83 -13.77 5.85
CA PRO A 45 -14.95 -14.72 6.54
C PRO A 45 -14.37 -15.79 5.60
N ASN A 46 -14.94 -15.94 4.40
CA ASN A 46 -14.68 -17.06 3.49
C ASN A 46 -13.88 -16.64 2.25
N ILE A 47 -13.80 -15.35 1.94
CA ILE A 47 -13.06 -14.81 0.80
C ILE A 47 -11.75 -14.22 1.33
N PRO A 48 -10.61 -14.88 1.09
CA PRO A 48 -9.33 -14.39 1.58
C PRO A 48 -8.95 -13.08 0.89
N ILE A 49 -8.30 -12.21 1.65
CA ILE A 49 -7.63 -11.03 1.11
C ILE A 49 -6.33 -11.43 0.41
N VAL A 50 -5.85 -10.60 -0.50
CA VAL A 50 -4.55 -10.83 -1.16
C VAL A 50 -3.44 -10.62 -0.13
N GLY A 51 -2.84 -11.71 0.34
CA GLY A 51 -1.77 -11.70 1.32
C GLY A 51 -0.40 -11.65 0.67
N VAL A 52 0.23 -10.46 0.67
CA VAL A 52 1.58 -10.24 0.17
C VAL A 52 2.33 -9.27 1.07
N GLY A 53 3.66 -9.23 0.90
CA GLY A 53 4.45 -8.14 1.44
C GLY A 53 4.16 -6.84 0.69
N GLU A 54 3.89 -5.77 1.44
CA GLU A 54 3.62 -4.44 0.90
C GLU A 54 4.74 -3.45 1.23
N ALA A 55 5.04 -2.57 0.26
CA ALA A 55 5.92 -1.44 0.45
C ALA A 55 5.13 -0.14 0.41
N THR A 56 5.32 0.72 1.39
CA THR A 56 4.60 2.00 1.50
C THR A 56 5.47 3.18 1.06
N VAL A 57 4.90 4.39 1.17
CA VAL A 57 5.57 5.68 0.97
C VAL A 57 5.39 6.56 2.20
N PRO A 58 6.20 7.62 2.42
CA PRO A 58 6.27 8.31 3.71
C PRO A 58 4.96 8.90 4.25
N SER A 59 3.98 9.17 3.38
CA SER A 59 2.66 9.67 3.77
C SER A 59 1.87 8.69 4.65
N ILE A 60 2.18 7.39 4.60
CA ILE A 60 1.53 6.38 5.46
C ILE A 60 1.67 6.72 6.95
N ARG A 61 2.76 7.37 7.35
CA ARG A 61 2.98 7.79 8.74
C ARG A 61 1.87 8.75 9.19
N ARG A 62 1.51 9.71 8.35
CA ARG A 62 0.40 10.64 8.64
C ARG A 62 -0.91 9.88 8.78
N THR A 63 -1.19 8.92 7.88
CA THR A 63 -2.39 8.09 7.97
C THR A 63 -2.45 7.33 9.31
N LEU A 64 -1.37 6.66 9.70
CA LEU A 64 -1.32 5.90 10.96
C LEU A 64 -1.40 6.81 12.20
N GLN A 65 -0.83 8.02 12.12
CA GLN A 65 -0.97 9.05 13.15
C GLN A 65 -2.41 9.57 13.26
N THR A 66 -3.09 9.81 12.13
CA THR A 66 -4.51 10.20 12.11
C THR A 66 -5.38 9.11 12.73
N ILE A 67 -5.11 7.84 12.41
CA ILE A 67 -5.81 6.70 13.04
C ILE A 67 -5.51 6.62 14.56
N GLY A 68 -4.38 7.18 15.00
CA GLY A 68 -3.96 7.23 16.40
C GLY A 68 -3.17 6.00 16.85
N THR A 69 -2.67 5.18 15.93
CA THR A 69 -1.90 3.96 16.27
C THR A 69 -0.48 4.32 16.73
N PRO A 70 0.04 3.73 17.83
CA PRO A 70 1.46 3.80 18.15
C PRO A 70 2.30 3.10 17.08
N GLU A 71 3.38 3.72 16.63
CA GLU A 71 4.23 3.20 15.55
C GLU A 71 4.83 1.83 15.94
N ARG A 72 5.31 1.71 17.17
CA ARG A 72 5.94 0.49 17.66
C ARG A 72 4.99 -0.69 17.70
N ASP A 73 3.73 -0.45 18.07
CA ASP A 73 2.72 -1.50 18.14
C ASP A 73 2.29 -1.93 16.75
N PHE A 74 2.08 -0.97 15.85
CA PHE A 74 1.87 -1.22 14.42
C PHE A 74 3.03 -2.05 13.84
N MET A 75 4.29 -1.64 14.05
CA MET A 75 5.44 -2.33 13.46
C MET A 75 5.56 -3.76 13.96
N ARG A 76 5.42 -3.99 15.28
CA ARG A 76 5.45 -5.34 15.87
C ARG A 76 4.31 -6.21 15.38
N ALA A 77 3.10 -5.66 15.26
CA ALA A 77 1.93 -6.42 14.86
C ALA A 77 1.96 -6.82 13.37
N THR A 78 2.76 -6.12 12.55
CA THR A 78 2.75 -6.25 11.08
C THR A 78 4.08 -6.75 10.49
N ASP A 79 5.00 -7.22 11.34
CA ASP A 79 6.38 -7.59 10.97
C ASP A 79 7.12 -6.47 10.23
N ALA A 80 6.75 -5.22 10.48
CA ALA A 80 7.21 -4.14 9.63
C ALA A 80 8.68 -3.80 9.85
N THR A 81 9.34 -3.42 8.77
CA THR A 81 10.69 -2.84 8.79
C THR A 81 10.69 -1.49 8.10
N PHE A 82 11.74 -0.70 8.33
CA PHE A 82 11.86 0.62 7.70
C PHE A 82 12.19 0.52 6.20
N LYS A 83 11.66 1.48 5.44
CA LYS A 83 11.97 1.74 4.04
C LYS A 83 12.39 3.20 3.89
N SER A 84 13.51 3.45 3.23
CA SER A 84 14.10 4.78 3.02
C SER A 84 14.21 5.16 1.55
N LEU A 85 14.24 4.16 0.67
CA LEU A 85 14.35 4.35 -0.77
C LEU A 85 13.84 3.14 -1.56
N ILE A 86 13.79 3.29 -2.88
CA ILE A 86 13.67 2.19 -3.83
C ILE A 86 14.99 2.11 -4.59
N ARG A 87 15.61 0.93 -4.64
CA ARG A 87 16.85 0.66 -5.35
C ARG A 87 16.56 -0.10 -6.63
N PHE A 88 16.92 0.50 -7.76
CA PHE A 88 16.73 -0.06 -9.09
C PHE A 88 18.02 -0.75 -9.54
N VAL A 89 17.91 -2.01 -9.94
CA VAL A 89 19.03 -2.84 -10.39
C VAL A 89 18.78 -3.30 -11.82
N ASP A 90 19.77 -3.11 -12.69
CA ASP A 90 19.79 -3.55 -14.09
C ASP A 90 18.70 -2.97 -15.01
N TRP A 91 17.95 -1.97 -14.54
CA TRP A 91 17.02 -1.22 -15.39
C TRP A 91 17.76 -0.54 -16.54
N ASN A 92 18.95 -0.01 -16.25
CA ASN A 92 20.03 0.13 -17.23
C ASN A 92 21.02 -1.01 -16.96
N ILE A 93 21.34 -1.82 -17.97
CA ILE A 93 22.14 -3.05 -17.81
C ILE A 93 23.47 -2.73 -17.12
N GLY A 94 23.76 -3.43 -16.03
CA GLY A 94 24.99 -3.26 -15.25
C GLY A 94 25.00 -2.04 -14.34
N GLN A 95 23.89 -1.32 -14.21
CA GLN A 95 23.78 -0.12 -13.38
C GLN A 95 22.83 -0.32 -12.20
N VAL A 96 23.11 0.42 -11.13
CA VAL A 96 22.27 0.53 -9.94
C VAL A 96 22.03 2.01 -9.66
N PHE A 97 20.78 2.40 -9.42
CA PHE A 97 20.45 3.75 -8.97
C PHE A 97 19.33 3.73 -7.93
N ASP A 98 19.31 4.75 -7.09
CA ASP A 98 18.37 4.86 -5.98
C ASP A 98 17.33 5.95 -6.26
N HIS A 99 16.10 5.73 -5.79
CA HIS A 99 15.06 6.75 -5.68
C HIS A 99 14.74 6.96 -4.19
N PRO A 100 15.44 7.91 -3.54
CA PRO A 100 15.37 8.08 -2.10
C PRO A 100 14.25 9.03 -1.67
N PHE A 101 13.77 8.87 -0.44
CA PHE A 101 12.69 9.71 0.10
C PHE A 101 13.14 11.12 0.51
N ASP A 102 14.44 11.35 0.71
CA ASP A 102 15.04 12.67 0.97
C ASP A 102 15.37 13.44 -0.32
N ARG A 103 14.78 13.02 -1.45
CA ARG A 103 14.94 13.72 -2.73
C ARG A 103 14.46 15.16 -2.63
N ARG A 104 15.16 16.05 -3.33
CA ARG A 104 14.73 17.43 -3.54
C ARG A 104 13.45 17.46 -4.38
N VAL A 105 12.59 18.43 -4.10
CA VAL A 105 11.44 18.74 -4.96
C VAL A 105 11.87 19.72 -6.05
N ARG A 106 11.02 19.91 -7.07
CA ARG A 106 11.26 20.95 -8.07
C ARG A 106 10.95 22.32 -7.48
N PRO A 107 11.72 23.37 -7.81
CA PRO A 107 12.78 23.37 -8.82
C PRO A 107 14.20 22.97 -8.32
N GLU A 108 14.40 22.77 -7.02
CA GLU A 108 15.73 22.49 -6.44
C GLU A 108 16.36 21.19 -6.94
N SER A 109 15.54 20.21 -7.33
CA SER A 109 16.01 18.99 -7.96
C SER A 109 16.68 19.24 -9.31
N ASP A 110 16.18 20.20 -10.09
CA ASP A 110 16.68 20.46 -11.45
C ASP A 110 18.05 21.13 -11.36
N ALA A 111 18.19 22.17 -10.52
CA ALA A 111 19.47 22.81 -10.25
C ALA A 111 20.51 21.83 -9.68
N ALA A 112 20.08 20.85 -8.87
CA ALA A 112 20.99 19.81 -8.37
C ALA A 112 21.46 18.86 -9.48
N VAL A 113 20.62 18.56 -10.48
CA VAL A 113 21.00 17.76 -11.65
C VAL A 113 22.02 18.51 -12.48
N ASP A 114 21.77 19.78 -12.77
CA ASP A 114 22.70 20.63 -13.54
C ASP A 114 24.07 20.69 -12.86
N ALA A 115 24.10 20.99 -11.56
CA ALA A 115 25.34 21.01 -10.78
C ALA A 115 26.06 19.66 -10.75
N TRP A 116 25.33 18.53 -10.69
CA TRP A 116 25.92 17.19 -10.73
C TRP A 116 26.52 16.85 -12.10
N LEU A 117 25.84 17.25 -13.20
CA LEU A 117 26.35 17.09 -14.56
C LEU A 117 27.59 17.94 -14.80
N GLU A 118 27.57 19.21 -14.36
CA GLU A 118 28.72 20.13 -14.45
C GLU A 118 29.92 19.64 -13.62
N ALA A 119 29.67 19.10 -12.42
CA ALA A 119 30.72 18.55 -11.57
C ALA A 119 31.39 17.30 -12.17
N GLY A 120 30.75 16.62 -13.13
CA GLY A 120 31.32 15.48 -13.84
C GLY A 120 31.83 14.38 -12.91
N LEU A 121 30.96 13.86 -12.03
CA LEU A 121 31.30 12.85 -11.03
C LEU A 121 31.00 11.41 -11.51
N PRO A 122 31.86 10.75 -12.31
CA PRO A 122 31.54 9.49 -12.98
C PRO A 122 31.33 8.31 -12.02
N GLN A 123 31.88 8.39 -10.80
CA GLN A 123 31.80 7.31 -9.81
C GLN A 123 30.51 7.36 -8.97
N ASN A 124 29.78 8.47 -9.00
CA ASN A 124 28.58 8.65 -8.19
C ASN A 124 27.35 8.77 -9.09
N THR A 125 26.36 7.91 -8.89
CA THR A 125 25.03 8.17 -9.45
C THR A 125 24.49 9.48 -8.87
N PHE A 126 23.59 10.15 -9.60
CA PHE A 126 22.97 11.39 -9.14
C PHE A 126 22.45 11.27 -7.70
N ALA A 127 21.71 10.19 -7.39
CA ALA A 127 21.19 9.94 -6.05
C ALA A 127 22.29 9.88 -4.98
N LYS A 128 23.42 9.22 -5.25
CA LYS A 128 24.55 9.16 -4.29
C LYS A 128 25.17 10.52 -4.01
N ALA A 129 25.21 11.39 -5.01
CA ALA A 129 25.75 12.73 -4.87
C ALA A 129 24.85 13.66 -4.03
N VAL A 130 23.52 13.44 -4.03
CA VAL A 130 22.56 14.41 -3.47
C VAL A 130 21.71 13.89 -2.30
N SER A 131 21.78 12.60 -1.97
CA SER A 131 20.96 11.96 -0.93
C SER A 131 21.82 11.28 0.14
N LEU A 132 21.55 11.63 1.40
CA LEU A 132 22.17 10.94 2.54
C LEU A 132 21.57 9.55 2.73
N LEU A 133 20.25 9.39 2.51
CA LEU A 133 19.60 8.09 2.60
C LEU A 133 20.17 7.06 1.63
N SER A 134 20.58 7.49 0.42
CA SER A 134 21.21 6.59 -0.55
C SER A 134 22.54 6.04 -0.02
N ASN A 135 23.33 6.88 0.65
CA ASN A 135 24.60 6.46 1.26
C ASN A 135 24.39 5.59 2.51
N LEU A 136 23.44 5.95 3.37
CA LEU A 136 23.08 5.17 4.56
C LEU A 136 22.54 3.77 4.21
N ALA A 137 21.80 3.65 3.11
CA ALA A 137 21.24 2.39 2.65
C ALA A 137 22.32 1.36 2.25
N ASP A 138 23.49 1.77 1.75
CA ASP A 138 24.57 0.81 1.41
C ASP A 138 25.11 0.09 2.63
N ALA A 139 25.13 0.77 3.77
CA ALA A 139 25.53 0.20 5.05
C ALA A 139 24.36 -0.44 5.82
N ASN A 140 23.17 -0.55 5.19
CA ASN A 140 21.93 -1.05 5.80
C ASN A 140 21.56 -0.34 7.11
N HIS A 141 21.78 0.97 7.19
CA HIS A 141 21.39 1.75 8.36
C HIS A 141 19.90 2.08 8.35
N ALA A 142 19.27 1.98 9.54
CA ALA A 142 17.91 2.46 9.72
C ALA A 142 17.85 3.99 9.54
N PRO A 143 16.74 4.54 9.02
CA PRO A 143 16.56 6.00 8.87
C PRO A 143 16.31 6.71 10.20
N LYS A 144 16.29 5.98 11.32
CA LYS A 144 15.90 6.44 12.65
C LYS A 144 16.82 5.81 13.69
N ALA A 145 17.30 6.60 14.64
CA ALA A 145 18.15 6.09 15.71
C ALA A 145 17.31 5.44 16.83
N VAL A 146 17.95 4.56 17.60
CA VAL A 146 17.35 3.90 18.76
C VAL A 146 16.88 4.96 19.78
N GLY A 147 15.70 4.76 20.36
CA GLY A 147 15.14 5.66 21.38
C GLY A 147 14.32 6.83 20.85
N TRP A 148 14.29 7.07 19.54
CA TRP A 148 13.46 8.13 18.97
C TRP A 148 11.95 7.91 19.24
N PRO A 149 11.17 8.99 19.44
CA PRO A 149 9.71 8.91 19.59
C PRO A 149 9.03 8.33 18.35
N ASP A 150 7.81 7.82 18.53
CA ASP A 150 7.00 7.29 17.43
C ASP A 150 6.80 8.35 16.33
N TYR A 151 6.92 7.89 15.07
CA TYR A 151 6.82 8.67 13.84
C TYR A 151 7.87 9.78 13.64
N ALA A 152 8.67 10.12 14.66
CA ALA A 152 9.74 11.10 14.56
C ALA A 152 11.00 10.52 13.89
N SER A 153 11.62 11.28 12.98
CA SER A 153 12.96 11.03 12.45
C SER A 153 13.54 12.29 11.80
N THR A 154 14.88 12.40 11.76
CA THR A 154 15.62 13.34 10.91
C THR A 154 15.33 13.14 9.42
N PHE A 155 15.16 11.89 8.99
CA PHE A 155 14.98 11.55 7.59
C PHE A 155 13.55 11.06 7.29
N PRO A 156 13.03 11.28 6.08
CA PRO A 156 11.78 10.66 5.66
C PRO A 156 11.95 9.15 5.52
N TYR A 157 10.94 8.40 5.96
CA TYR A 157 10.90 6.95 5.85
C TYR A 157 9.46 6.46 5.71
N ALA A 158 9.34 5.20 5.31
CA ALA A 158 8.11 4.44 5.20
C ALA A 158 8.37 3.02 5.74
N TYR A 159 7.48 2.08 5.41
CA TYR A 159 7.55 0.70 5.91
C TYR A 159 7.46 -0.33 4.79
N HIS A 160 8.12 -1.45 4.99
CA HIS A 160 7.73 -2.75 4.45
C HIS A 160 6.93 -3.49 5.51
N LEU A 161 5.88 -4.21 5.13
CA LEU A 161 4.99 -4.88 6.08
C LEU A 161 4.27 -6.07 5.46
N ASP A 162 3.65 -6.90 6.29
CA ASP A 162 2.71 -7.94 5.86
C ASP A 162 1.28 -7.38 5.81
N ALA A 163 0.65 -7.43 4.63
CA ALA A 163 -0.68 -6.86 4.40
C ALA A 163 -1.79 -7.55 5.21
N VAL A 164 -1.70 -8.86 5.41
CA VAL A 164 -2.70 -9.63 6.18
C VAL A 164 -2.62 -9.23 7.65
N LYS A 165 -1.40 -9.11 8.16
CA LYS A 165 -1.17 -8.65 9.52
C LYS A 165 -1.61 -7.19 9.71
N LEU A 166 -1.43 -6.33 8.71
CA LEU A 166 -1.93 -4.96 8.73
C LEU A 166 -3.46 -4.89 8.85
N ALA A 167 -4.18 -5.59 7.96
CA ALA A 167 -5.63 -5.65 8.02
C ALA A 167 -6.11 -6.18 9.38
N SER A 168 -5.47 -7.24 9.89
CA SER A 168 -5.77 -7.82 11.20
C SER A 168 -5.52 -6.85 12.36
N PHE A 169 -4.41 -6.09 12.33
CA PHE A 169 -4.08 -5.10 13.34
C PHE A 169 -5.10 -3.95 13.35
N LEU A 170 -5.41 -3.39 12.18
CA LEU A 170 -6.35 -2.28 12.03
C LEU A 170 -7.81 -2.71 12.30
N SER A 171 -8.16 -3.96 12.03
CA SER A 171 -9.43 -4.56 12.43
C SER A 171 -9.61 -4.50 13.94
N ARG A 172 -8.65 -5.07 14.70
CA ARG A 172 -8.69 -5.04 16.17
C ARG A 172 -8.68 -3.63 16.72
N TRP A 173 -7.83 -2.76 16.17
CA TRP A 173 -7.76 -1.35 16.56
C TRP A 173 -9.10 -0.64 16.34
N GLY A 174 -9.69 -0.80 15.15
CA GLY A 174 -10.93 -0.15 14.75
C GLY A 174 -12.11 -0.59 15.60
N VAL A 175 -12.27 -1.91 15.81
CA VAL A 175 -13.32 -2.48 16.67
C VAL A 175 -13.19 -1.96 18.10
N ALA A 176 -11.97 -1.94 18.66
CA ALA A 176 -11.72 -1.38 19.99
C ALA A 176 -12.01 0.14 20.08
N ASN A 177 -12.06 0.82 18.94
CA ASN A 177 -12.37 2.25 18.83
C ASN A 177 -13.79 2.52 18.31
N GLY A 178 -14.70 1.55 18.38
CA GLY A 178 -16.13 1.75 18.15
C GLY A 178 -16.61 1.50 16.72
N ILE A 179 -15.76 1.01 15.81
CA ILE A 179 -16.21 0.60 14.47
C ILE A 179 -17.05 -0.67 14.61
N ARG A 180 -18.28 -0.66 14.07
CA ARG A 180 -19.13 -1.84 14.02
C ARG A 180 -18.60 -2.80 12.95
N HIS A 181 -18.39 -4.06 13.32
CA HIS A 181 -17.79 -5.05 12.44
C HIS A 181 -18.70 -6.26 12.27
N SER A 182 -19.04 -6.57 11.02
CA SER A 182 -19.86 -7.73 10.65
C SER A 182 -19.06 -8.70 9.78
N LEU A 183 -19.00 -9.97 10.19
CA LEU A 183 -18.44 -11.05 9.39
C LEU A 183 -19.57 -11.71 8.59
N ALA A 184 -19.66 -11.38 7.31
CA ALA A 184 -20.74 -11.82 6.42
C ALA A 184 -20.33 -11.79 4.94
N ASN A 185 -20.88 -12.70 4.14
CA ASN A 185 -20.76 -12.63 2.69
C ASN A 185 -21.85 -11.74 2.11
N VAL A 186 -21.46 -10.73 1.33
CA VAL A 186 -22.43 -9.96 0.54
C VAL A 186 -23.02 -10.86 -0.54
N THR A 187 -24.35 -11.00 -0.51
CA THR A 187 -25.13 -11.83 -1.44
C THR A 187 -25.74 -11.00 -2.56
N ASN A 188 -26.17 -9.77 -2.25
CA ASN A 188 -26.77 -8.85 -3.20
C ASN A 188 -26.66 -7.39 -2.72
N VAL A 189 -26.78 -6.44 -3.64
CA VAL A 189 -26.83 -5.00 -3.36
C VAL A 189 -28.09 -4.46 -4.01
N ALA A 190 -29.03 -3.99 -3.19
CA ALA A 190 -30.28 -3.42 -3.68
C ALA A 190 -30.06 -1.98 -4.13
N ILE A 191 -30.63 -1.63 -5.28
CA ILE A 191 -30.61 -0.29 -5.85
C ILE A 191 -32.03 0.27 -5.83
N ASP A 192 -32.19 1.51 -5.39
CA ASP A 192 -33.48 2.19 -5.37
C ASP A 192 -33.90 2.70 -6.77
N GLU A 193 -35.11 3.27 -6.85
CA GLU A 193 -35.63 3.82 -8.11
C GLU A 193 -34.82 5.01 -8.65
N ALA A 194 -34.05 5.69 -7.79
CA ALA A 194 -33.21 6.82 -8.14
C ALA A 194 -31.78 6.41 -8.57
N GLY A 195 -31.45 5.12 -8.47
CA GLY A 195 -30.15 4.57 -8.83
C GLY A 195 -29.10 4.62 -7.71
N PHE A 196 -29.50 4.90 -6.47
CA PHE A 196 -28.63 4.83 -5.29
C PHE A 196 -28.68 3.45 -4.64
N ILE A 197 -27.65 3.13 -3.85
CA ILE A 197 -27.65 1.91 -3.05
C ILE A 197 -28.65 2.08 -1.91
N ASP A 198 -29.67 1.21 -1.89
CA ASP A 198 -30.67 1.14 -0.83
C ASP A 198 -30.12 0.35 0.37
N CYS A 199 -29.64 -0.87 0.13
CA CYS A 199 -29.03 -1.71 1.16
C CYS A 199 -28.05 -2.77 0.62
N VAL A 200 -27.21 -3.28 1.51
CA VAL A 200 -26.32 -4.42 1.26
C VAL A 200 -26.90 -5.65 1.96
N GLN A 201 -27.30 -6.64 1.17
CA GLN A 201 -27.81 -7.92 1.67
C GLN A 201 -26.66 -8.89 1.88
N THR A 202 -26.71 -9.63 2.99
CA THR A 202 -25.68 -10.61 3.32
C THR A 202 -26.27 -12.00 3.52
N ASP A 203 -25.41 -12.99 3.72
CA ASP A 203 -25.81 -14.37 4.04
C ASP A 203 -26.23 -14.56 5.50
N VAL A 204 -26.14 -13.51 6.33
CA VAL A 204 -26.51 -13.53 7.75
C VAL A 204 -27.29 -12.28 8.15
N GLY A 205 -28.27 -12.45 9.04
CA GLY A 205 -28.96 -11.33 9.69
C GLY A 205 -29.76 -10.44 8.74
N GLU A 206 -29.94 -9.18 9.16
CA GLU A 206 -30.71 -8.17 8.44
C GLU A 206 -29.86 -7.46 7.37
N ALA A 207 -30.54 -6.84 6.41
CA ALA A 207 -29.87 -6.01 5.40
C ALA A 207 -29.16 -4.83 6.06
N LEU A 208 -27.94 -4.54 5.60
CA LEU A 208 -27.13 -3.45 6.13
C LEU A 208 -27.44 -2.17 5.34
N THR A 209 -27.79 -1.10 6.05
CA THR A 209 -28.09 0.21 5.47
C THR A 209 -27.10 1.27 5.98
N ALA A 210 -26.86 2.30 5.16
CA ALA A 210 -26.07 3.47 5.51
C ALA A 210 -26.41 4.65 4.59
N ASP A 211 -26.05 5.87 4.99
CA ASP A 211 -26.18 7.07 4.15
C ASP A 211 -25.10 7.15 3.07
N LEU A 212 -23.94 6.54 3.32
CA LEU A 212 -22.83 6.44 2.38
C LEU A 212 -22.23 5.02 2.40
N TYR A 213 -21.94 4.51 1.21
CA TYR A 213 -21.31 3.19 1.03
C TYR A 213 -19.92 3.35 0.40
N VAL A 214 -18.94 2.60 0.90
CA VAL A 214 -17.57 2.59 0.37
C VAL A 214 -17.19 1.20 -0.09
N ASP A 215 -16.89 1.07 -1.39
CA ASP A 215 -16.48 -0.19 -1.99
C ASP A 215 -15.00 -0.47 -1.73
N CYS A 216 -14.72 -1.48 -0.92
CA CYS A 216 -13.39 -2.01 -0.64
C CYS A 216 -13.29 -3.50 -1.01
N THR A 217 -14.13 -3.97 -1.95
CA THR A 217 -14.22 -5.40 -2.34
C THR A 217 -13.15 -5.85 -3.34
N GLY A 218 -12.15 -5.01 -3.57
CA GLY A 218 -11.01 -5.28 -4.47
C GLY A 218 -11.45 -5.39 -5.93
N PHE A 219 -10.81 -6.28 -6.69
CA PHE A 219 -11.09 -6.45 -8.12
C PHE A 219 -12.53 -6.89 -8.46
N ARG A 220 -13.31 -7.35 -7.46
CA ARG A 220 -14.72 -7.70 -7.67
C ARG A 220 -15.61 -6.48 -7.86
N ALA A 221 -15.24 -5.33 -7.26
CA ALA A 221 -15.98 -4.07 -7.38
C ALA A 221 -17.51 -4.27 -7.20
N ARG A 222 -17.91 -4.95 -6.11
CA ARG A 222 -19.29 -5.39 -5.86
C ARG A 222 -20.30 -4.24 -5.87
N LEU A 223 -19.91 -3.08 -5.35
CA LEU A 223 -20.80 -1.92 -5.33
C LEU A 223 -20.64 -1.14 -6.62
N ILE A 224 -19.44 -0.63 -6.89
CA ILE A 224 -19.23 0.33 -7.97
C ILE A 224 -19.33 -0.31 -9.36
N GLY A 225 -18.81 -1.53 -9.52
CA GLY A 225 -18.76 -2.24 -10.78
C GLY A 225 -19.99 -3.10 -11.03
N GLU A 226 -20.36 -3.97 -10.09
CA GLU A 226 -21.47 -4.91 -10.27
C GLU A 226 -22.83 -4.23 -10.06
N ALA A 227 -23.06 -3.59 -8.90
CA ALA A 227 -24.37 -3.01 -8.58
C ALA A 227 -24.66 -1.70 -9.33
N LEU A 228 -23.69 -0.78 -9.38
CA LEU A 228 -23.82 0.52 -10.03
C LEU A 228 -23.42 0.51 -11.51
N ASN A 229 -22.98 -0.63 -12.04
CA ASN A 229 -22.61 -0.82 -13.45
C ASN A 229 -21.58 0.20 -13.98
N VAL A 230 -20.66 0.67 -13.12
CA VAL A 230 -19.60 1.60 -13.54
C VAL A 230 -18.45 0.81 -14.15
N ARG A 231 -18.24 1.02 -15.46
CA ARG A 231 -17.25 0.28 -16.23
C ARG A 231 -15.81 0.65 -15.83
N ALA A 232 -15.00 -0.36 -15.52
CA ALA A 232 -13.56 -0.18 -15.34
C ALA A 232 -12.87 0.20 -16.66
N ARG A 233 -11.98 1.19 -16.60
CA ARG A 233 -11.11 1.60 -17.71
C ARG A 233 -9.70 1.04 -17.51
N GLY A 234 -9.29 0.12 -18.37
CA GLY A 234 -7.94 -0.46 -18.35
C GLY A 234 -6.87 0.48 -18.89
N PHE A 235 -5.61 0.20 -18.54
CA PHE A 235 -4.40 0.89 -19.01
C PHE A 235 -3.41 -0.06 -19.69
N SER A 236 -3.88 -1.20 -20.21
CA SER A 236 -3.04 -2.24 -20.80
C SER A 236 -2.30 -1.80 -22.07
N ASP A 237 -2.71 -0.68 -22.68
CA ASP A 237 -2.02 -0.01 -23.77
C ASP A 237 -0.73 0.72 -23.33
N LYS A 238 -0.61 1.02 -22.02
CA LYS A 238 0.51 1.78 -21.43
C LYS A 238 1.29 0.98 -20.39
N ILE A 239 0.61 0.11 -19.64
CA ILE A 239 1.18 -0.69 -18.55
C ILE A 239 1.01 -2.16 -18.94
N LEU A 240 2.12 -2.76 -19.36
CA LEU A 240 2.12 -4.10 -19.97
C LEU A 240 2.15 -5.23 -18.94
N CYS A 241 2.50 -4.92 -17.70
CA CYS A 241 2.49 -5.87 -16.58
C CYS A 241 1.07 -6.02 -16.04
N ASP A 242 0.55 -7.26 -16.04
CA ASP A 242 -0.82 -7.59 -15.67
C ASP A 242 -0.93 -8.78 -14.70
N ARG A 243 0.22 -9.37 -14.32
CA ARG A 243 0.30 -10.54 -13.44
C ARG A 243 1.45 -10.38 -12.46
N ALA A 244 1.37 -11.11 -11.36
CA ALA A 244 2.44 -11.21 -10.38
C ALA A 244 2.49 -12.63 -9.80
N VAL A 245 3.71 -13.12 -9.56
CA VAL A 245 3.95 -14.33 -8.76
C VAL A 245 4.75 -13.90 -7.55
N THR A 246 4.22 -14.15 -6.36
CA THR A 246 4.80 -13.68 -5.09
C THR A 246 5.14 -14.86 -4.20
N MET A 247 6.23 -14.74 -3.44
CA MET A 247 6.63 -15.71 -2.44
C MET A 247 7.20 -15.00 -1.21
N ARG A 248 7.04 -15.64 -0.06
CA ARG A 248 7.72 -15.27 1.18
C ARG A 248 8.89 -16.22 1.38
N VAL A 249 10.10 -15.68 1.42
CA VAL A 249 11.36 -16.41 1.57
C VAL A 249 11.89 -16.19 2.99
N PRO A 250 11.86 -17.22 3.86
CA PRO A 250 12.38 -17.10 5.23
C PRO A 250 13.88 -16.77 5.26
N TYR A 251 14.33 -16.07 6.30
CA TYR A 251 15.74 -15.69 6.42
C TYR A 251 16.69 -16.86 6.65
N GLU A 252 16.19 -18.03 7.05
CA GLU A 252 16.96 -19.27 7.07
C GLU A 252 17.41 -19.70 5.66
N VAL A 253 16.69 -19.26 4.61
CA VAL A 253 16.99 -19.59 3.22
C VAL A 253 17.83 -18.50 2.55
N CYS A 254 17.44 -17.22 2.68
CA CYS A 254 18.12 -16.13 1.97
C CYS A 254 19.21 -15.42 2.80
N ALA A 255 19.28 -15.67 4.11
CA ALA A 255 20.34 -15.28 5.04
C ALA A 255 21.00 -13.91 4.76
N PRO A 256 20.23 -12.80 4.72
CA PRO A 256 20.82 -11.49 4.47
C PRO A 256 21.71 -11.09 5.67
N PRO A 257 22.87 -10.43 5.42
CA PRO A 257 23.76 -10.03 6.51
C PRO A 257 23.11 -9.02 7.46
N ARG A 258 22.18 -8.20 6.94
CA ARG A 258 21.32 -7.27 7.67
C ARG A 258 20.00 -7.07 6.93
N ILE A 259 18.96 -6.67 7.66
CA ILE A 259 17.69 -6.20 7.06
C ILE A 259 17.98 -4.91 6.28
N ARG A 260 17.55 -4.88 5.02
CA ARG A 260 17.79 -3.74 4.13
C ARG A 260 16.72 -2.67 4.32
N PRO A 261 17.07 -1.39 4.42
CA PRO A 261 16.12 -0.30 4.59
C PRO A 261 15.53 0.17 3.24
N TYR A 262 15.38 -0.70 2.24
CA TYR A 262 14.95 -0.30 0.90
C TYR A 262 14.25 -1.41 0.12
N THR A 263 13.31 -1.02 -0.74
CA THR A 263 12.72 -1.95 -1.71
C THR A 263 13.70 -2.15 -2.86
N LEU A 264 13.98 -3.40 -3.23
CA LEU A 264 14.62 -3.68 -4.52
C LEU A 264 13.58 -3.71 -5.65
N SER A 265 13.95 -3.13 -6.78
CA SER A 265 13.31 -3.31 -8.08
C SER A 265 14.38 -3.75 -9.07
N THR A 266 14.40 -5.03 -9.41
CA THR A 266 15.42 -5.63 -10.27
C THR A 266 14.80 -5.97 -11.61
N ARG A 267 15.40 -5.53 -12.71
CA ARG A 267 14.98 -5.97 -14.04
C ARG A 267 15.05 -7.50 -14.13
N ALA A 268 14.00 -8.14 -14.63
CA ALA A 268 13.93 -9.59 -14.79
C ALA A 268 13.91 -9.95 -16.28
N GLY A 269 15.09 -10.16 -16.86
CA GLY A 269 15.25 -10.54 -18.26
C GLY A 269 14.72 -9.50 -19.25
N ARG A 270 13.94 -9.95 -20.24
CA ARG A 270 13.33 -9.11 -21.29
C ARG A 270 11.86 -8.77 -21.04
N VAL A 271 11.23 -9.38 -20.04
CA VAL A 271 9.76 -9.46 -19.96
C VAL A 271 9.19 -9.00 -18.62
N GLY A 272 9.93 -8.27 -17.79
CA GLY A 272 9.38 -7.74 -16.55
C GLY A 272 10.44 -7.33 -15.53
N PHE A 273 10.03 -7.31 -14.27
CA PHE A 273 10.90 -7.00 -13.15
C PHE A 273 10.50 -7.79 -11.90
N GLY A 274 11.46 -8.02 -11.03
CA GLY A 274 11.26 -8.56 -9.69
C GLY A 274 11.30 -7.44 -8.66
N THR A 275 10.52 -7.58 -7.59
CA THR A 275 10.66 -6.76 -6.39
C THR A 275 11.05 -7.63 -5.20
N SER A 276 11.76 -7.02 -4.27
CA SER A 276 12.04 -7.65 -2.97
C SER A 276 11.90 -6.63 -1.86
N ILE A 277 11.19 -7.03 -0.81
CA ILE A 277 11.05 -6.25 0.43
C ILE A 277 11.39 -7.13 1.62
N CYS A 278 11.96 -6.52 2.65
CA CYS A 278 12.35 -7.22 3.86
C CYS A 278 11.26 -7.01 4.91
N VAL A 279 10.92 -8.04 5.68
CA VAL A 279 10.14 -7.95 6.93
C VAL A 279 10.99 -8.51 8.07
N THR A 280 10.48 -8.59 9.30
CA THR A 280 11.32 -8.93 10.46
C THR A 280 11.96 -10.32 10.41
N ASP A 281 11.34 -11.29 9.72
CA ASP A 281 11.72 -12.71 9.73
C ASP A 281 11.86 -13.34 8.33
N ALA A 282 11.54 -12.59 7.27
CA ALA A 282 11.58 -13.07 5.90
C ALA A 282 11.77 -11.92 4.90
N ALA A 283 12.01 -12.28 3.64
CA ALA A 283 11.87 -11.36 2.53
C ALA A 283 10.67 -11.79 1.67
N TRP A 284 9.85 -10.83 1.25
CA TRP A 284 8.89 -11.07 0.17
C TRP A 284 9.59 -10.81 -1.16
N VAL A 285 9.40 -11.71 -2.11
CA VAL A 285 9.92 -11.61 -3.48
C VAL A 285 8.76 -11.77 -4.45
N THR A 286 8.63 -10.84 -5.37
CA THR A 286 7.55 -10.84 -6.35
C THR A 286 8.11 -10.67 -7.75
N CYS A 287 7.77 -11.57 -8.67
CA CYS A 287 8.06 -11.44 -10.09
C CYS A 287 6.83 -10.86 -10.80
N ILE A 288 7.03 -9.80 -11.58
CA ILE A 288 5.98 -9.04 -12.26
C ILE A 288 6.27 -9.07 -13.77
N PRO A 289 5.72 -10.05 -14.50
CA PRO A 289 5.91 -10.14 -15.94
C PRO A 289 4.96 -9.20 -16.71
N ALA A 290 5.47 -8.67 -17.82
CA ALA A 290 4.72 -8.14 -18.94
C ALA A 290 4.28 -9.30 -19.85
N ALA A 291 3.21 -10.01 -19.46
CA ALA A 291 2.76 -11.24 -20.12
C ALA A 291 2.49 -11.03 -21.64
N THR A 292 1.99 -9.86 -22.02
CA THR A 292 1.69 -9.49 -23.41
C THR A 292 2.94 -9.39 -24.31
N LEU A 293 4.10 -9.06 -23.74
CA LEU A 293 5.39 -9.06 -24.43
C LEU A 293 5.95 -10.49 -24.57
N ALA A 294 5.85 -11.30 -23.52
CA ALA A 294 6.38 -12.66 -23.49
C ALA A 294 5.76 -13.56 -24.57
N MET A 295 4.47 -13.37 -24.90
CA MET A 295 3.78 -14.14 -25.95
C MET A 295 4.19 -13.74 -27.39
N LYS A 296 4.78 -12.56 -27.58
CA LYS A 296 5.17 -12.03 -28.89
C LYS A 296 6.66 -12.22 -29.20
N MET A 297 7.46 -12.69 -28.25
CA MET A 297 8.87 -12.98 -28.50
C MET A 297 8.99 -14.31 -29.26
N PRO A 298 9.83 -14.39 -30.31
CA PRO A 298 10.12 -15.66 -30.94
C PRO A 298 10.66 -16.62 -29.88
N LYS A 299 10.16 -17.87 -29.87
CA LYS A 299 10.76 -18.91 -29.04
C LYS A 299 12.20 -19.09 -29.53
N GLU A 300 13.16 -18.85 -28.65
CA GLU A 300 14.56 -19.21 -28.93
C GLU A 300 14.60 -20.75 -28.99
N ASN A 301 14.96 -21.28 -30.16
CA ASN A 301 15.22 -22.71 -30.40
C ASN A 301 16.56 -23.11 -29.81
#